data_AF-A0A397DX18-F1
#
_entry.id   AF-A0A397DX18-F1
#
_cell.length_a   1.000
_cell.length_b   1.000
_cell.length_c   1.000
_cell.angle_alpha   90.00
_cell.angle_beta   90.00
_cell.angle_gamma   90.00
#
_symmetry.space_group_name_H-M   'P 1'
#
loop_
_entity.id
_entity.type
_entity.pdbx_description
1 polymer ?
#
loop_
_entity_poly.entity_id
_entity_poly.type
_entity_poly.pdbx_seq_one_letter_code
_entity_poly.pdbx_strand_id
1 'polypeptide(L)'
;MVEEEPVYVNAKQYHRIMVRRQQRAKLEAKLGNARQRKAFLHASRHKHAMRRPRGPGGRFLTKEEIAALDREEAMAAAAAAHGGGNIDKEKIV
;
A
#
# COMPACT_ATOMS: atom_id res chain seq x y z
N MET A 1 -26.04 32.97 17.10
CA MET A 1 -25.35 33.28 15.83
C MET A 1 -24.03 33.93 16.21
N VAL A 2 -22.90 33.29 15.94
CA VAL A 2 -21.59 33.94 16.09
C VAL A 2 -21.46 34.83 14.85
N GLU A 3 -21.66 36.13 15.00
CA GLU A 3 -21.32 37.07 13.94
C GLU A 3 -19.80 37.10 13.85
N GLU A 4 -19.26 36.37 12.86
CA GLU A 4 -17.84 36.35 12.55
C GLU A 4 -17.46 37.77 12.08
N GLU A 5 -16.53 38.40 12.80
CA GLU A 5 -16.03 39.74 12.50
C GLU A 5 -15.70 39.86 11.00
N PRO A 6 -16.18 40.89 10.29
CA PRO A 6 -15.96 41.01 8.85
C PRO A 6 -14.48 41.29 8.58
N VAL A 7 -13.74 40.23 8.27
CA VAL A 7 -12.37 40.34 7.75
C VAL A 7 -12.45 41.06 6.40
N TYR A 8 -11.71 42.17 6.27
CA TYR A 8 -11.61 42.87 5.00
C TYR A 8 -10.94 41.95 3.97
N VAL A 9 -11.71 41.58 2.96
CA VAL A 9 -11.28 40.73 1.84
C VAL A 9 -11.53 41.47 0.53
N ASN A 10 -11.03 40.92 -0.57
CA ASN A 10 -11.31 41.46 -1.89
C ASN A 10 -12.83 41.57 -2.13
N ALA A 11 -13.29 42.77 -2.49
CA ALA A 11 -14.69 43.09 -2.72
C ALA A 11 -15.38 42.12 -3.70
N LYS A 12 -14.68 41.65 -4.74
CA LYS A 12 -15.22 40.71 -5.74
C LYS A 12 -15.43 39.29 -5.19
N GLN A 13 -14.83 38.96 -4.04
CA GLN A 13 -14.80 37.60 -3.52
C GLN A 13 -15.68 37.41 -2.28
N TYR A 14 -16.00 38.48 -1.54
CA TYR A 14 -16.68 38.43 -0.24
C TYR A 14 -17.89 37.48 -0.22
N HIS A 15 -18.87 37.69 -1.11
CA HIS A 15 -20.08 36.88 -1.17
C HIS A 15 -19.78 35.40 -1.47
N ARG A 16 -18.87 35.13 -2.41
CA ARG A 16 -18.49 33.76 -2.77
C ARG A 16 -17.73 33.06 -1.65
N ILE A 17 -16.91 33.79 -0.90
CA ILE A 17 -16.21 33.27 0.29
C ILE A 17 -17.23 32.82 1.33
N MET A 18 -18.24 33.64 1.61
CA MET A 18 -19.32 33.29 2.56
C MET A 18 -20.08 32.03 2.13
N VAL A 19 -20.49 31.95 0.86
CA VAL A 19 -21.16 30.76 0.33
C VAL A 19 -20.29 29.51 0.46
N ARG A 20 -18.99 29.60 0.11
CA ARG A 20 -18.07 28.46 0.25
C ARG A 20 -17.81 28.06 1.69
N ARG A 21 -17.79 29.00 2.64
CA ARG A 21 -17.68 28.70 4.08
C ARG A 21 -18.86 27.85 4.54
N GLN A 22 -20.07 28.25 4.21
CA GLN A 22 -21.28 27.47 4.54
C GLN A 22 -21.26 26.08 3.89
N GLN A 23 -20.83 25.98 2.63
CA GLN A 23 -20.71 24.68 1.94
C GLN A 23 -19.65 23.78 2.58
N ARG A 24 -18.47 24.31 2.94
CA ARG A 24 -17.44 23.55 3.66
C ARG A 24 -17.92 23.10 5.02
N ALA A 25 -18.57 23.96 5.80
CA ALA A 25 -19.14 23.59 7.10
C ALA A 25 -20.14 22.42 6.97
N LYS A 26 -21.01 22.45 5.95
CA LYS A 26 -21.93 21.35 5.63
C LYS A 26 -21.21 20.06 5.23
N LEU A 27 -20.11 20.15 4.47
CA LEU A 27 -19.31 18.99 4.06
C LEU A 27 -18.50 18.40 5.21
N GLU A 28 -17.88 19.23 6.04
CA GLU A 28 -17.14 18.82 7.23
C GLU A 28 -18.06 18.14 8.26
N ALA A 29 -19.30 18.63 8.43
CA ALA A 29 -20.30 17.98 9.27
C ALA A 29 -20.70 16.59 8.76
N LYS A 30 -20.66 16.36 7.43
CA LYS A 30 -21.00 15.06 6.80
C LYS A 30 -19.84 14.07 6.78
N LEU A 31 -18.66 14.52 6.39
CA LEU A 31 -17.47 13.67 6.15
C LEU A 31 -16.56 13.57 7.38
N GLY A 32 -16.78 14.42 8.39
CA GLY A 32 -15.88 14.58 9.52
C GLY A 32 -14.62 15.37 9.15
N ASN A 33 -14.02 16.02 10.15
CA ASN A 33 -12.79 16.77 9.96
C ASN A 33 -11.59 15.81 9.92
N ALA A 34 -11.11 15.47 8.72
CA ALA A 34 -9.95 14.59 8.50
C ALA A 34 -8.61 15.31 8.82
N ARG A 35 -8.51 15.92 10.01
CA ARG A 35 -7.32 16.69 10.43
C ARG A 35 -6.09 15.80 10.59
N GLN A 36 -6.26 14.52 10.92
CA GLN A 36 -5.17 13.54 10.93
C GLN A 36 -5.26 12.62 9.70
N ARG A 37 -4.19 12.61 8.90
CA ARG A 37 -4.05 11.70 7.78
C ARG A 37 -3.75 10.29 8.29
N LYS A 38 -4.44 9.29 7.74
CA LYS A 38 -4.16 7.88 8.02
C LYS A 38 -2.83 7.47 7.37
N ALA A 39 -2.06 6.60 8.02
CA ALA A 39 -0.83 6.04 7.46
C ALA A 39 -1.06 5.29 6.13
N PHE A 40 -2.22 4.63 6.00
CA PHE A 40 -2.71 4.04 4.76
C PHE A 40 -4.22 4.28 4.65
N LEU A 41 -4.71 4.39 3.42
CA LEU A 41 -6.14 4.62 3.17
C LEU A 41 -6.96 3.33 3.23
N HIS A 42 -6.41 2.22 2.71
CA HIS A 42 -7.11 0.95 2.56
C HIS A 42 -6.31 -0.21 3.14
N ALA A 43 -6.93 -1.00 4.02
CA ALA A 43 -6.28 -2.13 4.67
C ALA A 43 -5.86 -3.23 3.68
N SER A 44 -6.67 -3.52 2.66
CA SER A 44 -6.36 -4.50 1.62
C SER A 44 -5.12 -4.11 0.80
N ARG A 45 -4.99 -2.83 0.44
CA ARG A 45 -3.82 -2.31 -0.28
C ARG A 45 -2.55 -2.39 0.56
N HIS A 46 -2.65 -2.07 1.84
CA HIS A 46 -1.53 -2.21 2.77
C HIS A 46 -1.08 -3.68 2.89
N LYS A 47 -2.02 -4.61 3.10
CA LYS A 47 -1.75 -6.07 3.09
C LYS A 47 -1.12 -6.53 1.78
N HIS A 48 -1.61 -6.05 0.64
CA HIS A 48 -1.03 -6.35 -0.67
C HIS A 48 0.42 -5.87 -0.77
N ALA A 49 0.71 -4.62 -0.39
CA ALA A 49 2.07 -4.08 -0.41
C ALA A 49 3.03 -4.85 0.52
N MET A 50 2.54 -5.38 1.65
CA MET A 50 3.36 -6.18 2.56
C MET A 50 3.69 -7.58 2.01
N ARG A 51 2.78 -8.21 1.26
CA ARG A 51 2.99 -9.56 0.70
C ARG A 51 3.84 -9.60 -0.58
N ARG A 52 4.08 -8.46 -1.23
CA ARG A 52 4.82 -8.44 -2.49
C ARG A 52 6.29 -8.81 -2.25
N PRO A 53 6.89 -9.68 -3.10
CA PRO A 53 8.30 -10.02 -2.98
C PRO A 53 9.16 -8.77 -3.24
N ARG A 54 10.26 -8.66 -2.49
CA ARG A 54 11.15 -7.50 -2.48
C ARG A 54 12.55 -7.91 -2.86
N GLY A 55 13.20 -7.08 -3.66
CA GLY A 55 14.62 -7.21 -3.97
C GLY A 55 15.49 -6.55 -2.91
N PRO A 56 16.82 -6.65 -3.07
CA PRO A 56 17.76 -5.91 -2.22
C PRO A 56 17.46 -4.40 -2.30
N GLY A 57 17.40 -3.73 -1.14
CA GLY A 57 17.02 -2.32 -1.04
C GLY A 57 15.52 -2.04 -0.91
N GLY A 58 14.68 -3.06 -0.71
CA GLY A 58 13.26 -2.89 -0.34
C GLY A 58 12.33 -2.49 -1.49
N ARG A 59 12.87 -2.36 -2.72
CA ARG A 59 12.08 -2.20 -3.95
C ARG A 59 11.29 -3.48 -4.22
N PHE A 60 10.13 -3.32 -4.83
CA PHE A 60 9.42 -4.47 -5.36
C PHE A 60 10.16 -5.01 -6.58
N LEU A 61 10.23 -6.33 -6.68
CA LEU A 61 10.78 -6.97 -7.86
C LEU A 61 9.92 -6.67 -9.09
N THR A 62 10.59 -6.56 -10.23
CA THR A 62 9.95 -6.53 -11.54
C THR A 62 9.40 -7.91 -11.90
N LYS A 63 8.49 -7.98 -12.87
CA LYS A 63 7.88 -9.25 -13.27
C LYS A 63 8.91 -10.26 -13.80
N GLU A 64 9.93 -9.77 -14.49
CA GLU A 64 11.00 -10.57 -15.07
C GLU A 64 11.88 -11.20 -13.97
N GLU A 65 12.22 -10.40 -12.94
CA GLU A 65 12.98 -10.87 -11.78
C GLU A 65 12.17 -11.86 -10.93
N ILE A 66 10.86 -11.65 -10.76
CA ILE A 66 9.98 -12.60 -10.07
C ILE A 66 9.97 -13.95 -10.81
N ALA A 67 9.79 -13.93 -12.13
CA ALA A 67 9.79 -15.16 -12.93
C ALA A 67 11.16 -15.86 -12.96
N ALA A 68 12.26 -15.13 -12.75
CA ALA A 68 13.58 -15.72 -12.57
C ALA A 68 13.69 -16.42 -11.20
N LEU A 69 13.28 -15.76 -10.11
CA LEU A 69 13.27 -16.35 -8.78
C LEU A 69 12.34 -17.56 -8.68
N ASP A 70 11.13 -17.49 -9.22
CA ASP A 70 10.20 -18.62 -9.22
C ASP A 70 10.80 -19.84 -9.96
N ARG A 71 11.58 -19.60 -11.04
CA ARG A 71 12.31 -20.65 -11.77
C ARG A 71 13.47 -21.22 -10.96
N GLU A 72 14.25 -20.37 -10.29
CA GLU A 72 15.34 -20.80 -9.42
C GLU A 72 14.83 -21.58 -8.21
N GLU A 73 13.75 -21.12 -7.56
CA GLU A 73 13.10 -21.82 -6.45
C GLU A 73 12.54 -23.18 -6.88
N ALA A 74 11.93 -23.26 -8.08
CA ALA A 74 11.46 -24.53 -8.63
C ALA A 74 12.61 -25.51 -8.94
N MET A 75 13.73 -25.03 -9.49
CA MET A 75 14.92 -25.85 -9.75
C MET A 75 15.58 -26.33 -8.45
N ALA A 76 15.66 -25.48 -7.43
CA ALA A 76 16.18 -25.84 -6.11
C ALA A 76 15.30 -26.89 -5.41
N ALA A 77 13.98 -26.76 -5.49
CA ALA A 77 13.04 -27.74 -4.95
C ALA A 77 13.17 -29.11 -5.65
N ALA A 78 13.35 -29.14 -6.98
CA ALA A 78 13.57 -30.37 -7.74
C ALA A 78 14.91 -31.04 -7.40
N ALA A 79 15.98 -30.26 -7.20
CA ALA A 79 17.28 -30.79 -6.78
C ALA A 79 17.24 -31.40 -5.37
N ALA A 80 16.50 -30.78 -4.44
CA ALA A 80 16.29 -31.32 -3.10
C ALA A 80 15.50 -32.65 -3.11
N ALA A 81 14.54 -32.80 -4.03
CA ALA A 81 13.79 -34.05 -4.21
C ALA A 81 14.65 -35.19 -4.80
N HIS A 82 15.66 -34.88 -5.62
CA HIS A 82 16.56 -35.88 -6.22
C HIS A 82 17.74 -36.29 -5.32
N GLY A 83 17.99 -35.60 -4.19
CA GLY A 83 19.09 -35.90 -3.27
C GLY A 83 18.86 -37.06 -2.28
N GLY A 84 17.71 -37.73 -2.32
CA GLY A 84 17.31 -38.78 -1.38
C GLY A 84 17.58 -40.23 -1.82
N GLY A 85 18.65 -40.50 -2.56
CA GLY A 85 19.02 -41.85 -2.98
C GLY A 85 20.08 -42.47 -2.07
N ASN A 86 19.70 -43.00 -0.90
CA ASN A 86 20.61 -43.83 -0.10
C ASN A 86 20.71 -45.21 -0.78
N ILE A 87 21.85 -45.48 -1.42
CA ILE A 87 22.12 -46.72 -2.14
C ILE A 87 22.72 -47.71 -1.12
N ASP A 88 21.89 -48.53 -0.49
CA ASP A 88 22.34 -49.58 0.43
C ASP A 88 23.15 -50.64 -0.36
N LYS A 89 24.49 -50.52 -0.31
CA LYS A 89 25.45 -51.45 -0.92
C LYS A 89 25.72 -52.69 -0.05
N GLU A 90 24.70 -53.43 0.35
CA GLU A 90 24.89 -54.71 1.06
C GLU A 90 23.96 -55.81 0.55
N LYS A 91 24.16 -56.23 -0.71
CA LYS A 91 23.83 -57.59 -1.20
C LYS A 91 24.77 -58.01 -2.33
N ILE A 92 26.05 -58.16 -2.01
CA ILE A 92 26.98 -59.00 -2.77
C ILE A 92 27.79 -59.79 -1.75
N VAL A 93 27.23 -60.90 -1.27
CA VAL A 93 27.88 -62.20 -0.99
C VAL A 93 26.77 -63.25 -1.04
#